data_AF-A0A6G0J0A2-F1
#
_entry.id   AF-A0A6G0J0A2-F1
#
_cell.length_a   1.000
_cell.length_b   1.000
_cell.length_c   1.000
_cell.angle_alpha   90.00
_cell.angle_beta   90.00
_cell.angle_gamma   90.00
#
_symmetry.space_group_name_H-M   'P 1'
#
loop_
_entity.id
_entity.type
_entity.pdbx_description
1 polymer ?
#
loop_
_entity_poly.entity_id
_entity_poly.type
_entity_poly.pdbx_seq_one_letter_code
_entity_poly.pdbx_strand_id
1 'polypeptide(L)'
;MADINGTRSLGPPTNSSSTWQDEAVRGIQITATLLIFLVGVPLNMLVVWALGMRHNRHLVRRGSSEETRAASSFRIYVLNLALADLVLVLRSPLMLGYVAYNYSWPFGRVFCHLIMFLRGLGLYASAFLLCAVALERCLCLLRPVWARLRRPSWAVPLACGLLWLLAVVLSAPYLHSAVLVEKNGTYQCLESNKFDMALFLTETIAGFILPLLVFLGSNLAVMLSVRQAVPSTPTSTLNPSNRPQDDQDVPCALHHHAPLPYMLGAIFCL
;
A
#
# COMPACT_ATOMS: atom_id res chain seq x y z
N MET A 1 30.49 7.81 71.88
CA MET A 1 31.48 8.05 70.82
C MET A 1 31.64 6.74 70.07
N ALA A 2 31.42 6.57 68.78
CA ALA A 2 30.77 7.32 67.70
C ALA A 2 30.52 6.28 66.56
N ASP A 3 29.67 6.64 65.61
CA ASP A 3 28.85 5.73 64.79
C ASP A 3 29.52 4.95 63.66
N ILE A 4 28.87 3.84 63.30
CA ILE A 4 29.14 2.95 62.16
C ILE A 4 28.72 3.66 60.87
N ASN A 5 29.69 4.10 60.08
CA ASN A 5 29.47 4.79 58.81
C ASN A 5 29.44 3.78 57.64
N GLY A 6 28.28 3.19 57.40
CA GLY A 6 27.98 2.39 56.21
C GLY A 6 27.22 3.23 55.19
N THR A 7 27.91 4.05 54.40
CA THR A 7 27.32 4.78 53.27
C THR A 7 27.04 3.81 52.12
N ARG A 8 25.83 3.24 52.11
CA ARG A 8 25.20 2.73 50.88
C ARG A 8 25.07 3.90 49.92
N SER A 9 25.82 3.88 48.81
CA SER A 9 25.61 4.79 47.69
C SER A 9 24.22 4.52 47.11
N LEU A 10 23.25 5.34 47.51
CA LEU A 10 21.96 5.42 46.84
C LEU A 10 22.23 5.97 45.44
N GLY A 11 22.10 5.13 44.42
CA GLY A 11 22.05 5.60 43.03
C GLY A 11 20.90 6.62 42.88
N PRO A 12 21.00 7.55 41.91
CA PRO A 12 20.01 8.61 41.74
C PRO A 12 18.61 8.01 41.50
N PRO A 13 17.53 8.67 41.96
CA PRO A 13 16.18 8.20 41.74
C PRO A 13 15.90 8.17 40.24
N THR A 14 15.73 6.97 39.67
CA THR A 14 15.16 6.81 38.34
C THR A 14 13.73 7.37 38.36
N ASN A 15 13.51 8.45 37.61
CA ASN A 15 12.29 9.26 37.61
C ASN A 15 11.05 8.40 37.36
N SER A 16 10.09 8.43 38.29
CA SER A 16 8.81 7.74 38.17
C SER A 16 8.06 8.06 36.87
N SER A 17 8.25 9.25 36.29
CA SER A 17 7.59 9.63 35.03
C SER A 17 8.04 8.82 33.82
N SER A 18 9.32 8.43 33.70
CA SER A 18 9.81 7.67 32.53
C SER A 18 9.27 6.25 32.54
N THR A 19 9.17 5.63 33.72
CA THR A 19 8.58 4.29 33.87
C THR A 19 7.11 4.24 33.41
N TRP A 20 6.28 5.22 33.78
CA TRP A 20 4.87 5.24 33.33
C TRP A 20 4.75 5.46 31.82
N GLN A 21 5.64 6.25 31.23
CA GLN A 21 5.67 6.47 29.78
C GLN A 21 6.03 5.16 29.04
N ASP A 22 7.04 4.43 29.49
CA ASP A 22 7.46 3.18 28.86
C ASP A 22 6.38 2.10 28.95
N GLU A 23 5.70 1.97 30.10
CA GLU A 23 4.58 1.04 30.25
C GLU A 23 3.38 1.41 29.37
N ALA A 24 3.04 2.71 29.31
CA ALA A 24 1.96 3.19 28.45
C ALA A 24 2.28 2.95 26.96
N VAL A 25 3.49 3.24 26.52
CA VAL A 25 3.95 2.99 25.15
C VAL A 25 3.90 1.51 24.82
N ARG A 26 4.36 0.63 25.72
CA ARG A 26 4.24 -0.83 25.57
C ARG A 26 2.79 -1.27 25.41
N GLY A 27 1.91 -0.81 26.31
CA GLY A 27 0.48 -1.15 26.27
C GLY A 27 -0.19 -0.70 24.96
N ILE A 28 0.13 0.50 24.49
CA ILE A 28 -0.35 1.03 23.20
C ILE A 28 0.17 0.18 22.05
N GLN A 29 1.47 -0.15 22.03
CA GLN A 29 2.07 -0.97 20.97
C GLN A 29 1.46 -2.37 20.91
N ILE A 30 1.29 -3.03 22.06
CA ILE A 30 0.66 -4.35 22.15
C ILE A 30 -0.77 -4.30 21.61
N THR A 31 -1.56 -3.34 22.10
CA THR A 31 -2.97 -3.19 21.71
C THR A 31 -3.10 -2.91 20.21
N ALA A 32 -2.31 -1.96 19.68
CA ALA A 32 -2.32 -1.63 18.26
C ALA A 32 -1.90 -2.85 17.40
N THR A 33 -0.86 -3.57 17.81
CA THR A 33 -0.37 -4.75 17.09
C THR A 33 -1.42 -5.86 17.04
N LEU A 34 -2.13 -6.10 18.16
CA LEU A 34 -3.22 -7.06 18.22
C LEU A 34 -4.39 -6.66 17.32
N LEU A 35 -4.79 -5.39 17.34
CA LEU A 35 -5.86 -4.88 16.47
C LEU A 35 -5.49 -5.03 14.98
N ILE A 36 -4.27 -4.64 14.60
CA ILE A 36 -3.78 -4.78 13.22
C ILE A 36 -3.80 -6.25 12.79
N PHE A 37 -3.41 -7.17 13.68
CA PHE A 37 -3.42 -8.60 13.36
C PHE A 37 -4.84 -9.15 13.21
N LEU A 38 -5.71 -8.89 14.19
CA LEU A 38 -7.08 -9.40 14.23
C LEU A 38 -7.96 -8.85 13.10
N VAL A 39 -7.71 -7.62 12.65
CA VAL A 39 -8.45 -7.00 11.56
C VAL A 39 -7.76 -7.26 10.22
N GLY A 40 -6.44 -7.13 10.16
CA GLY A 40 -5.66 -7.22 8.94
C GLY A 40 -5.65 -8.62 8.33
N VAL A 41 -5.51 -9.69 9.13
CA VAL A 41 -5.49 -11.05 8.58
C VAL A 41 -6.85 -11.40 7.95
N PRO A 42 -7.99 -11.29 8.64
CA PRO A 42 -9.27 -11.69 8.06
C PRO A 42 -9.66 -10.85 6.84
N LEU A 43 -9.42 -9.53 6.88
CA LEU A 43 -9.76 -8.66 5.74
C LEU A 43 -8.93 -9.00 4.50
N ASN A 44 -7.61 -9.13 4.64
CA ASN A 44 -6.77 -9.44 3.48
C ASN A 44 -6.97 -10.88 3.00
N MET A 45 -7.21 -11.84 3.90
CA MET A 45 -7.56 -13.22 3.52
C MET A 45 -8.90 -13.28 2.78
N LEU A 46 -9.90 -12.50 3.21
CA LEU A 46 -11.18 -12.42 2.52
C LEU A 46 -11.01 -11.86 1.10
N VAL A 47 -10.18 -10.84 0.92
CA VAL A 47 -9.87 -10.28 -0.41
C VAL A 47 -9.19 -11.33 -1.29
N VAL A 48 -8.15 -11.99 -0.79
CA VAL A 48 -7.44 -13.05 -1.52
C VAL A 48 -8.38 -14.19 -1.90
N TRP A 49 -9.22 -14.64 -0.96
CA TRP A 49 -10.19 -15.71 -1.20
C TRP A 49 -11.26 -15.30 -2.23
N ALA A 50 -11.86 -14.12 -2.07
CA ALA A 50 -12.91 -13.64 -2.97
C ALA A 50 -12.39 -13.43 -4.39
N LEU A 51 -11.21 -12.82 -4.55
CA LEU A 51 -10.60 -12.58 -5.86
C LEU A 51 -10.02 -13.86 -6.47
N GLY A 52 -9.42 -14.73 -5.65
CA GLY A 52 -8.89 -16.03 -6.09
C GLY A 52 -9.99 -16.97 -6.59
N MET A 53 -11.11 -17.09 -5.87
CA MET A 53 -12.25 -17.88 -6.34
C MET A 53 -12.89 -17.31 -7.61
N ARG A 54 -12.88 -15.98 -7.79
CA ARG A 54 -13.36 -15.34 -9.02
C ARG A 54 -12.41 -15.59 -10.19
N HIS A 55 -11.10 -15.58 -9.94
CA HIS A 55 -10.07 -15.92 -10.93
C HIS A 55 -10.22 -17.37 -11.40
N ASN A 56 -10.36 -18.31 -10.48
CA ASN A 56 -10.48 -19.74 -10.82
C ASN A 56 -11.78 -20.03 -11.59
N ARG A 57 -12.91 -19.41 -11.21
CA ARG A 57 -14.18 -19.51 -11.96
C ARG A 57 -14.11 -18.91 -13.37
N HIS A 58 -13.30 -17.86 -13.56
CA HIS A 58 -13.09 -17.23 -14.86
C HIS A 58 -12.16 -18.05 -15.77
N LEU A 59 -11.13 -18.71 -15.19
CA LEU A 59 -10.30 -19.68 -15.91
C LEU A 59 -11.10 -20.90 -16.38
N VAL A 60 -12.11 -21.33 -15.60
CA VAL A 60 -12.99 -22.46 -15.95
C VAL A 60 -14.04 -22.09 -17.00
N ARG A 61 -14.55 -20.85 -17.01
CA ARG A 61 -15.57 -20.37 -17.97
C ARG A 61 -14.99 -19.70 -19.22
N ARG A 62 -13.79 -20.10 -19.66
CA ARG A 62 -12.97 -19.42 -20.67
C ARG A 62 -13.52 -19.55 -22.10
N GLY A 63 -14.75 -19.09 -22.33
CA GLY A 63 -15.35 -18.82 -23.63
C GLY A 63 -15.82 -17.36 -23.68
N SER A 64 -15.04 -16.52 -24.37
CA SER A 64 -15.44 -15.20 -24.91
C SER A 64 -15.90 -14.11 -23.93
N SER A 65 -15.03 -13.13 -23.65
CA SER A 65 -15.42 -11.72 -23.42
C SER A 65 -14.15 -10.83 -23.37
N GLU A 66 -13.93 -10.02 -24.42
CA GLU A 66 -12.86 -9.00 -24.45
C GLU A 66 -13.14 -7.82 -23.51
N GLU A 67 -14.39 -7.65 -23.07
CA GLU A 67 -14.84 -6.54 -22.22
C GLU A 67 -14.37 -6.63 -20.76
N THR A 68 -13.81 -7.78 -20.33
CA THR A 68 -13.37 -8.03 -18.95
C THR A 68 -11.87 -7.82 -18.68
N ARG A 69 -11.05 -7.46 -19.68
CA ARG A 69 -9.56 -7.43 -19.53
C ARG A 69 -9.04 -6.35 -18.58
N ALA A 70 -9.63 -5.16 -18.57
CA ALA A 70 -9.23 -4.09 -17.65
C ALA A 70 -9.57 -4.45 -16.19
N ALA A 71 -10.80 -4.91 -15.95
CA ALA A 71 -11.23 -5.40 -14.63
C ALA A 71 -10.39 -6.58 -14.15
N SER A 72 -9.99 -7.50 -15.04
CA SER A 72 -9.08 -8.60 -14.70
C SER A 72 -7.67 -8.12 -14.32
N SER A 73 -7.17 -7.05 -14.95
CA SER A 73 -5.85 -6.48 -14.67
C SER A 73 -5.82 -5.83 -13.28
N PHE A 74 -6.82 -5.00 -12.98
CA PHE A 74 -6.98 -4.38 -11.66
C PHE A 74 -7.06 -5.43 -10.53
N ARG A 75 -7.83 -6.51 -10.73
CA ARG A 75 -7.94 -7.61 -9.75
C ARG A 75 -6.60 -8.27 -9.42
N ILE A 76 -5.69 -8.41 -10.39
CA ILE A 76 -4.35 -8.99 -10.17
C ILE A 76 -3.51 -8.07 -9.29
N TYR A 77 -3.55 -6.75 -9.52
CA TYR A 77 -2.85 -5.79 -8.66
C TYR A 77 -3.41 -5.79 -7.23
N VAL A 78 -4.74 -5.79 -7.07
CA VAL A 78 -5.39 -5.85 -5.75
C VAL A 78 -5.05 -7.15 -5.03
N LEU A 79 -4.98 -8.28 -5.73
CA LEU A 79 -4.55 -9.55 -5.15
C LEU A 79 -3.11 -9.49 -4.65
N ASN A 80 -2.19 -8.94 -5.44
CA ASN A 80 -0.80 -8.77 -5.02
C ASN A 80 -0.66 -7.81 -3.85
N LEU A 81 -1.47 -6.75 -3.80
CA LEU A 81 -1.49 -5.81 -2.70
C LEU A 81 -1.95 -6.48 -1.41
N ALA A 82 -3.03 -7.27 -1.45
CA ALA A 82 -3.48 -8.05 -0.31
C ALA A 82 -2.42 -9.07 0.17
N LEU A 83 -1.63 -9.65 -0.75
CA LEU A 83 -0.50 -10.51 -0.38
C LEU A 83 0.63 -9.71 0.31
N ALA A 84 0.97 -8.51 -0.17
CA ALA A 84 1.96 -7.65 0.48
C ALA A 84 1.49 -7.20 1.88
N ASP A 85 0.20 -6.88 2.03
CA ASP A 85 -0.38 -6.52 3.32
C ASP A 85 -0.41 -7.71 4.29
N LEU A 86 -0.66 -8.93 3.80
CA LEU A 86 -0.50 -10.15 4.61
C LEU A 86 0.93 -10.35 5.09
N VAL A 87 1.94 -10.06 4.27
CA VAL A 87 3.36 -10.10 4.68
C VAL A 87 3.61 -9.12 5.83
N LEU A 88 3.09 -7.89 5.73
CA LEU A 88 3.21 -6.88 6.80
C LEU A 88 2.50 -7.32 8.09
N VAL A 89 1.28 -7.86 7.99
CA VAL A 89 0.50 -8.29 9.14
C VAL A 89 1.08 -9.55 9.79
N LEU A 90 1.69 -10.46 9.01
CA LEU A 90 2.37 -11.66 9.53
C LEU A 90 3.63 -11.32 10.33
N ARG A 91 4.24 -10.16 10.08
CA ARG A 91 5.36 -9.63 10.88
C ARG A 91 4.93 -9.22 12.29
N SER A 92 3.69 -8.75 12.44
CA SER A 92 3.13 -8.26 13.71
C SER A 92 3.21 -9.24 14.89
N PRO A 93 2.87 -10.55 14.79
CA PRO A 93 3.00 -11.48 15.91
C PRO A 93 4.43 -11.66 16.42
N LEU A 94 5.44 -11.59 15.55
CA LEU A 94 6.85 -11.62 15.96
C LEU A 94 7.23 -10.35 16.74
N MET A 95 6.76 -9.19 16.30
CA MET A 95 6.91 -7.94 17.07
C MET A 95 6.18 -7.99 18.41
N LEU A 96 4.99 -8.58 18.44
CA LEU A 96 4.21 -8.72 19.66
C LEU A 96 4.99 -9.53 20.70
N GLY A 97 5.61 -10.64 20.30
CA GLY A 97 6.47 -11.43 21.17
C GLY A 97 7.68 -10.64 21.69
N TYR A 98 8.31 -9.83 20.83
CA TYR A 98 9.41 -8.94 21.23
C TYR A 98 8.99 -7.91 22.29
N VAL A 99 7.85 -7.25 22.10
CA VAL A 99 7.33 -6.26 23.06
C VAL A 99 6.85 -6.93 24.36
N ALA A 100 6.16 -8.08 24.25
CA ALA A 100 5.67 -8.83 25.41
C ALA A 100 6.80 -9.39 26.28
N TYR A 101 7.96 -9.68 25.69
CA TYR A 101 9.15 -10.14 26.39
C TYR A 101 10.10 -8.99 26.76
N ASN A 102 9.55 -7.85 27.21
CA ASN A 102 10.30 -6.68 27.68
C ASN A 102 11.35 -6.15 26.67
N TYR A 103 11.01 -6.10 25.38
CA TYR A 103 11.95 -5.71 24.32
C TYR A 103 13.21 -6.60 24.26
N SER A 104 13.09 -7.85 24.68
CA SER A 104 14.09 -8.90 24.47
C SER A 104 13.60 -9.84 23.37
N TRP A 105 14.49 -10.24 22.48
CA TRP A 105 14.19 -11.00 21.27
C TRP A 105 14.42 -12.50 21.50
N PRO A 106 13.36 -13.31 21.67
CA PRO A 106 13.49 -14.72 22.03
C PRO A 106 13.66 -15.66 20.82
N PHE A 107 13.38 -15.18 19.60
CA PHE A 107 13.27 -16.04 18.41
C PHE A 107 14.63 -16.36 17.75
N GLY A 108 15.73 -15.85 18.30
CA GLY A 108 17.08 -16.08 17.77
C GLY A 108 17.39 -15.30 16.49
N ARG A 109 18.61 -15.53 15.95
CA ARG A 109 19.20 -14.70 14.89
C ARG A 109 18.45 -14.78 13.56
N VAL A 110 18.02 -15.97 13.13
CA VAL A 110 17.36 -16.16 11.82
C VAL A 110 16.08 -15.33 11.73
N PHE A 111 15.24 -15.37 12.76
CA PHE A 111 14.00 -14.59 12.78
C PHE A 111 14.25 -13.09 12.90
N CYS A 112 15.36 -12.65 13.52
CA CYS A 112 15.75 -11.23 13.56
C CYS A 112 16.08 -10.70 12.15
N HIS A 113 16.80 -11.47 11.34
CA HIS A 113 17.08 -11.07 9.96
C HIS A 113 15.79 -11.12 9.12
N LEU A 114 14.98 -12.17 9.30
CA LEU A 114 13.72 -12.32 8.57
C LEU A 114 12.74 -11.19 8.87
N ILE A 115 12.58 -10.77 10.12
CA ILE A 115 11.61 -9.72 10.48
C ILE A 115 11.98 -8.36 9.87
N MET A 116 13.28 -8.04 9.80
CA MET A 116 13.78 -6.82 9.17
C MET A 116 13.59 -6.87 7.64
N PHE A 117 13.84 -8.02 7.04
CA PHE A 117 13.57 -8.23 5.61
C PHE A 117 12.09 -8.10 5.28
N LEU A 118 11.21 -8.77 6.04
CA LEU A 118 9.75 -8.72 5.81
C LEU A 118 9.20 -7.30 6.01
N ARG A 119 9.78 -6.50 6.92
CA ARG A 119 9.44 -5.08 7.08
C ARG A 119 9.70 -4.32 5.78
N GLY A 120 10.93 -4.39 5.25
CA GLY A 120 11.29 -3.72 4.00
C GLY A 120 10.46 -4.24 2.82
N LEU A 121 10.31 -5.57 2.71
CA LEU A 121 9.62 -6.20 1.61
C LEU A 121 8.16 -5.76 1.55
N GLY A 122 7.46 -5.80 2.68
CA GLY A 122 6.08 -5.38 2.76
C GLY A 122 5.91 -3.88 2.47
N LEU A 123 6.79 -3.03 3.01
CA LEU A 123 6.75 -1.59 2.77
C LEU A 123 6.89 -1.27 1.28
N TYR A 124 7.96 -1.77 0.63
CA TYR A 124 8.20 -1.50 -0.78
C TYR A 124 7.17 -2.16 -1.69
N ALA A 125 6.78 -3.41 -1.42
CA ALA A 125 5.78 -4.11 -2.25
C ALA A 125 4.43 -3.40 -2.19
N SER A 126 3.90 -3.08 -1.00
CA SER A 126 2.62 -2.37 -0.89
C SER A 126 2.68 -0.98 -1.54
N ALA A 127 3.77 -0.23 -1.34
CA ALA A 127 3.93 1.10 -1.93
C ALA A 127 3.97 1.06 -3.47
N PHE A 128 4.76 0.15 -4.06
CA PHE A 128 4.86 0.02 -5.50
C PHE A 128 3.57 -0.52 -6.13
N LEU A 129 2.89 -1.46 -5.48
CA LEU A 129 1.61 -1.99 -5.96
C LEU A 129 0.50 -0.93 -5.91
N LEU A 130 0.45 -0.11 -4.86
CA LEU A 130 -0.47 1.03 -4.79
C LEU A 130 -0.24 2.03 -5.94
N CYS A 131 1.01 2.32 -6.27
CA CYS A 131 1.35 3.17 -7.41
C CYS A 131 0.90 2.54 -8.73
N ALA A 132 1.14 1.24 -8.91
CA ALA A 132 0.73 0.53 -10.10
C ALA A 132 -0.79 0.54 -10.27
N VAL A 133 -1.55 0.36 -9.18
CA VAL A 133 -3.01 0.49 -9.17
C VAL A 133 -3.47 1.89 -9.57
N ALA A 134 -2.83 2.94 -9.04
CA ALA A 134 -3.20 4.32 -9.35
C ALA A 134 -2.88 4.70 -10.80
N LEU A 135 -1.72 4.26 -11.31
CA LEU A 135 -1.33 4.42 -12.71
C LEU A 135 -2.25 3.65 -13.67
N GLU A 136 -2.63 2.43 -13.31
CA GLU A 136 -3.58 1.61 -14.07
C GLU A 136 -4.90 2.36 -14.28
N ARG A 137 -5.46 2.92 -13.19
CA ARG A 137 -6.68 3.73 -13.26
C ARG A 137 -6.52 4.96 -14.15
N CYS A 138 -5.39 5.66 -14.03
CA CYS A 138 -5.09 6.83 -14.85
C CYS A 138 -5.01 6.48 -16.35
N LEU A 139 -4.34 5.37 -16.69
CA LEU A 139 -4.22 4.88 -18.07
C LEU A 139 -5.59 4.49 -18.66
N CYS A 140 -6.44 3.81 -17.88
CA CYS A 140 -7.78 3.44 -18.31
C CYS A 140 -8.66 4.67 -18.60
N LEU A 141 -8.53 5.73 -17.81
CA LEU A 141 -9.33 6.95 -17.97
C LEU A 141 -8.83 7.86 -19.09
N LEU A 142 -7.51 8.01 -19.24
CA LEU A 142 -6.93 8.90 -20.26
C LEU A 142 -6.89 8.27 -21.65
N ARG A 143 -6.76 6.95 -21.76
CA ARG A 143 -6.64 6.26 -23.06
C ARG A 143 -7.50 5.00 -23.16
N PRO A 144 -8.84 5.14 -23.23
CA PRO A 144 -9.77 4.01 -23.29
C PRO A 144 -9.54 3.10 -24.52
N VAL A 145 -9.13 3.66 -25.66
CA VAL A 145 -8.92 2.92 -26.92
C VAL A 145 -7.63 2.07 -26.88
N TRP A 146 -6.56 2.57 -26.25
CA TRP A 146 -5.30 1.82 -26.12
C TRP A 146 -5.38 0.72 -25.05
N ALA A 147 -6.10 0.97 -23.96
CA ALA A 147 -6.32 -0.02 -22.90
C ALA A 147 -7.13 -1.23 -23.39
N ARG A 148 -8.08 -1.01 -24.31
CA ARG A 148 -8.96 -2.07 -24.85
C ARG A 148 -8.29 -2.92 -25.94
N LEU A 149 -7.44 -2.33 -26.80
CA LEU A 149 -7.05 -2.98 -28.06
C LEU A 149 -5.63 -3.59 -28.09
N ARG A 150 -4.73 -3.29 -27.14
CA ARG A 150 -3.30 -3.64 -27.29
C ARG A 150 -2.58 -4.23 -26.09
N ARG A 151 -3.23 -4.45 -24.94
CA ARG A 151 -2.50 -4.92 -23.75
C ARG A 151 -2.42 -6.44 -23.67
N PRO A 152 -1.22 -7.05 -23.70
CA PRO A 152 -1.08 -8.48 -23.55
C PRO A 152 -1.42 -8.93 -22.11
N SER A 153 -2.03 -10.11 -21.98
CA SER A 153 -2.52 -10.63 -20.69
C SER A 153 -1.40 -10.98 -19.71
N TRP A 154 -0.18 -11.17 -20.21
CA TRP A 154 1.01 -11.44 -19.40
C TRP A 154 1.68 -10.18 -18.86
N ALA A 155 1.35 -8.98 -19.37
CA ALA A 155 2.01 -7.74 -18.95
C ALA A 155 1.77 -7.41 -17.48
N VAL A 156 0.55 -7.63 -16.98
CA VAL A 156 0.19 -7.31 -15.58
C VAL A 156 0.84 -8.27 -14.59
N PRO A 157 0.75 -9.60 -14.78
CA PRO A 157 1.52 -10.55 -13.97
C PRO A 157 3.03 -10.28 -14.01
N LEU A 158 3.58 -9.99 -15.19
CA LEU A 158 5.00 -9.66 -15.33
C LEU A 158 5.35 -8.39 -14.55
N ALA A 159 4.55 -7.32 -14.68
CA ALA A 159 4.74 -6.09 -13.93
C ALA A 159 4.70 -6.35 -12.41
N CYS A 160 3.73 -7.11 -11.91
CA CYS A 160 3.68 -7.49 -10.50
C CYS A 160 4.94 -8.25 -10.08
N GLY A 161 5.39 -9.22 -10.89
CA GLY A 161 6.64 -9.96 -10.63
C GLY A 161 7.87 -9.06 -10.58
N LEU A 162 7.96 -8.07 -11.47
CA LEU A 162 9.05 -7.08 -11.47
C LEU A 162 8.98 -6.16 -10.24
N LEU A 163 7.78 -5.74 -9.81
CA LEU A 163 7.62 -4.93 -8.60
C LEU A 163 8.01 -5.71 -7.34
N TRP A 164 7.64 -6.99 -7.25
CA TRP A 164 8.09 -7.88 -6.18
C TRP A 164 9.60 -8.07 -6.20
N LEU A 165 10.19 -8.31 -7.37
CA LEU A 165 11.63 -8.44 -7.51
C LEU A 165 12.35 -7.16 -7.06
N LEU A 166 11.86 -5.99 -7.48
CA LEU A 166 12.40 -4.70 -7.06
C LEU A 166 12.28 -4.51 -5.54
N ALA A 167 11.14 -4.86 -4.96
CA ALA A 167 10.94 -4.82 -3.50
C ALA A 167 11.93 -5.74 -2.77
N VAL A 168 12.17 -6.97 -3.27
CA VAL A 168 13.16 -7.90 -2.71
C VAL A 168 14.58 -7.31 -2.81
N VAL A 169 14.96 -6.74 -3.95
CA VAL A 169 16.28 -6.14 -4.16
C VAL A 169 16.51 -4.97 -3.20
N LEU A 170 15.52 -4.08 -3.04
CA LEU A 170 15.61 -2.95 -2.10
C LEU A 170 15.56 -3.40 -0.63
N SER A 171 14.97 -4.56 -0.34
CA SER A 171 14.90 -5.12 1.01
C SER A 171 16.12 -5.96 1.39
N ALA A 172 16.89 -6.45 0.42
CA ALA A 172 18.04 -7.31 0.65
C ALA A 172 19.10 -6.69 1.60
N PRO A 173 19.42 -5.38 1.54
CA PRO A 173 20.35 -4.76 2.49
C PRO A 173 19.94 -4.91 3.96
N TYR A 174 18.64 -4.96 4.26
CA TYR A 174 18.14 -5.14 5.63
C TYR A 174 18.48 -6.52 6.21
N LEU A 175 18.66 -7.55 5.37
CA LEU A 175 19.13 -8.87 5.82
C LEU A 175 20.57 -8.82 6.32
N HIS A 176 21.41 -7.95 5.75
CA HIS A 176 22.81 -7.84 6.14
C HIS A 176 23.02 -6.84 7.27
N SER A 177 22.22 -5.77 7.29
CA SER A 177 22.29 -4.75 8.33
C SER A 177 21.62 -5.18 9.64
N ALA A 178 20.75 -6.19 9.64
CA ALA A 178 20.18 -6.73 10.87
C ALA A 178 21.25 -7.41 11.73
N VAL A 179 21.33 -7.03 13.01
CA VAL A 179 22.25 -7.60 13.99
C VAL A 179 21.51 -7.94 15.27
N LEU A 180 21.76 -9.14 15.78
CA LEU A 180 21.34 -9.55 17.12
C LEU A 180 22.46 -9.21 18.11
N VAL A 181 22.19 -8.31 19.05
CA VAL A 181 23.14 -7.83 20.05
C VAL A 181 22.60 -8.13 21.44
N GLU A 182 23.48 -8.60 22.34
CA GLU A 182 23.14 -8.75 23.75
C GLU A 182 23.47 -7.46 24.49
N LYS A 183 22.49 -6.89 25.19
CA LYS A 183 22.64 -5.65 25.95
C LYS A 183 21.96 -5.82 27.31
N ASN A 184 22.73 -5.69 28.39
CA ASN A 184 22.26 -5.85 29.78
C ASN A 184 21.48 -7.17 30.03
N GLY A 185 21.94 -8.29 29.45
CA GLY A 185 21.28 -9.60 29.58
C GLY A 185 20.00 -9.76 28.75
N THR A 186 19.69 -8.81 27.86
CA THR A 186 18.56 -8.89 26.91
C THR A 186 19.07 -8.97 25.48
N TYR A 187 18.37 -9.71 24.62
CA TYR A 187 18.73 -9.79 23.20
C TYR A 187 17.95 -8.75 22.41
N GLN A 188 18.63 -7.89 21.66
CA GLN A 188 18.00 -6.85 20.84
C GLN A 188 18.29 -7.11 19.36
N CYS A 189 17.25 -7.01 18.53
CA CYS A 189 17.36 -7.05 17.08
C CYS A 189 17.40 -5.63 16.54
N LEU A 190 18.58 -5.19 16.07
CA LEU A 190 18.86 -3.80 15.70
C LEU A 190 19.41 -3.73 14.27
N GLU A 191 19.26 -2.58 13.64
CA GLU A 191 19.97 -2.26 12.38
C GLU A 191 21.40 -1.80 12.71
N SER A 192 22.36 -2.16 11.86
CA SER A 192 23.77 -1.82 12.02
C SER A 192 24.06 -0.43 11.47
N ASN A 193 24.72 0.40 12.28
CA ASN A 193 25.18 1.76 11.91
C ASN A 193 26.02 1.87 10.63
N LYS A 194 26.50 0.76 10.05
CA LYS A 194 27.34 0.78 8.83
C LYS A 194 26.62 1.37 7.63
N PHE A 195 25.29 1.19 7.53
CA PHE A 195 24.51 1.63 6.37
C PHE A 195 23.25 2.43 6.75
N ASP A 196 23.07 2.81 8.02
CA ASP A 196 21.85 3.47 8.52
C ASP A 196 21.41 4.66 7.67
N MET A 197 22.32 5.59 7.35
CA MET A 197 21.96 6.76 6.55
C MET A 197 21.47 6.38 5.14
N ALA A 198 22.16 5.45 4.47
CA ALA A 198 21.80 5.03 3.12
C ALA A 198 20.48 4.24 3.10
N LEU A 199 20.27 3.36 4.08
CA LEU A 199 19.01 2.64 4.27
C LEU A 199 17.87 3.59 4.57
N PHE A 200 18.07 4.54 5.50
CA PHE A 200 17.06 5.52 5.86
C PHE A 200 16.66 6.41 4.68
N LEU A 201 17.64 6.88 3.89
CA LEU A 201 17.38 7.64 2.66
C LEU A 201 16.63 6.79 1.61
N THR A 202 17.05 5.54 1.43
CA THR A 202 16.39 4.62 0.48
C THR A 202 14.96 4.29 0.93
N GLU A 203 14.73 4.04 2.20
CA GLU A 203 13.40 3.85 2.80
C GLU A 203 12.53 5.08 2.60
N THR A 204 13.06 6.26 2.90
CA THR A 204 12.33 7.53 2.75
C THR A 204 11.97 7.80 1.29
N ILE A 205 12.94 7.67 0.38
CA ILE A 205 12.74 8.01 -1.03
C ILE A 205 11.90 6.94 -1.72
N ALA A 206 12.32 5.67 -1.67
CA ALA A 206 11.68 4.59 -2.42
C ALA A 206 10.44 4.03 -1.72
N GLY A 207 10.36 4.09 -0.40
CA GLY A 207 9.22 3.60 0.38
C GLY A 207 8.12 4.63 0.59
N PHE A 208 8.45 5.93 0.58
CA PHE A 208 7.48 7.00 0.86
C PHE A 208 7.40 8.07 -0.23
N ILE A 209 8.46 8.85 -0.48
CA ILE A 209 8.38 10.05 -1.32
C ILE A 209 8.00 9.71 -2.76
N LEU A 210 8.72 8.79 -3.41
CA LEU A 210 8.44 8.40 -4.79
C LEU A 210 7.03 7.79 -4.92
N PRO A 211 6.63 6.83 -4.07
CA PRO A 211 5.27 6.32 -4.11
C PRO A 211 4.19 7.38 -3.90
N LEU A 212 4.39 8.30 -2.96
CA LEU A 212 3.44 9.39 -2.68
C LEU A 212 3.30 10.34 -3.87
N LEU A 213 4.40 10.74 -4.50
CA LEU A 213 4.37 11.62 -5.68
C LEU A 213 3.62 10.96 -6.84
N VAL A 214 3.89 9.68 -7.11
CA VAL A 214 3.20 8.93 -8.16
C VAL A 214 1.72 8.76 -7.84
N PHE A 215 1.39 8.38 -6.60
CA PHE A 215 0.01 8.22 -6.16
C PHE A 215 -0.77 9.53 -6.21
N LEU A 216 -0.25 10.62 -5.64
CA LEU A 216 -0.91 11.92 -5.64
C LEU A 216 -1.04 12.47 -7.07
N GLY A 217 0.03 12.41 -7.87
CA GLY A 217 0.01 12.88 -9.25
C GLY A 217 -1.02 12.14 -10.11
N SER A 218 -1.08 10.82 -10.00
CA SER A 218 -2.05 10.01 -10.75
C SER A 218 -3.49 10.27 -10.31
N ASN A 219 -3.77 10.34 -9.00
CA ASN A 219 -5.12 10.65 -8.51
C ASN A 219 -5.55 12.10 -8.87
N LEU A 220 -4.63 13.07 -8.81
CA LEU A 220 -4.91 14.45 -9.22
C LEU A 220 -5.25 14.54 -10.71
N ALA A 221 -4.47 13.87 -11.57
CA ALA A 221 -4.73 13.82 -13.00
C ALA A 221 -6.14 13.25 -13.28
N VAL A 222 -6.51 12.17 -12.61
CA VAL A 222 -7.86 11.57 -12.70
C VAL A 222 -8.95 12.57 -12.31
N MET A 223 -8.80 13.27 -11.17
CA MET A 223 -9.78 14.27 -10.74
C MET A 223 -9.93 15.42 -11.74
N LEU A 224 -8.82 15.90 -12.31
CA LEU A 224 -8.84 16.97 -13.30
C LEU A 224 -9.53 16.52 -14.59
N SER A 225 -9.25 15.31 -15.07
CA SER A 225 -9.92 14.75 -16.24
C SER A 225 -11.42 14.59 -16.02
N VAL A 226 -11.86 14.19 -14.82
CA VAL A 226 -13.29 14.09 -14.48
C VAL A 226 -13.94 15.48 -14.42
N ARG A 227 -13.28 16.47 -13.81
CA ARG A 227 -13.82 17.85 -13.73
C ARG A 227 -13.95 18.49 -15.11
N GLN A 228 -13.01 18.24 -16.02
CA GLN A 228 -13.07 18.76 -17.40
C GLN A 228 -14.17 18.07 -18.22
N ALA A 229 -14.53 16.83 -17.90
CA ALA A 229 -15.62 16.10 -18.55
C ALA A 229 -17.02 16.51 -18.07
N VAL A 230 -17.13 17.30 -16.99
CA VAL A 230 -18.39 17.85 -16.48
C VAL A 230 -18.39 19.38 -16.67
N PRO A 231 -18.84 19.90 -17.82
CA PRO A 231 -19.08 21.34 -17.96
C PRO A 231 -20.19 21.74 -16.98
N SER A 232 -19.96 22.77 -16.16
CA SER A 232 -20.98 23.42 -15.36
C SER A 232 -22.14 23.81 -16.25
N THR A 233 -23.25 23.07 -16.19
CA THR A 233 -24.49 23.47 -16.86
C THR A 233 -24.90 24.81 -16.24
N PRO A 234 -24.94 25.92 -17.00
CA PRO A 234 -25.54 27.14 -16.49
C PRO A 234 -27.02 26.85 -16.32
N THR A 235 -27.54 27.01 -15.10
CA THR A 235 -28.98 27.07 -14.86
C THR A 235 -29.51 28.33 -15.51
N SER A 236 -29.76 28.27 -16.83
CA SER A 236 -30.56 29.26 -17.54
C SER A 236 -32.01 28.87 -17.34
N THR A 237 -32.71 29.66 -16.52
CA THR A 237 -34.15 29.67 -16.32
C THR A 237 -34.89 29.59 -17.67
N LEU A 238 -35.52 28.45 -17.95
CA LEU A 238 -36.33 28.23 -19.14
C LEU A 238 -37.72 28.84 -18.91
N ASN A 239 -37.99 29.96 -19.57
CA ASN A 239 -39.33 30.51 -19.75
C ASN A 239 -40.01 29.73 -20.90
N PRO A 240 -41.23 29.18 -20.74
CA PRO A 240 -41.85 28.36 -21.77
C PRO A 240 -42.65 29.25 -22.73
N SER A 241 -42.14 29.49 -23.93
CA SER A 241 -42.97 30.01 -25.01
C SER A 241 -42.41 29.63 -26.39
N ASN A 242 -43.26 28.89 -27.13
CA ASN A 242 -43.32 28.73 -28.58
C ASN A 242 -42.24 27.92 -29.33
N ARG A 243 -42.68 26.77 -29.89
CA ARG A 243 -42.26 26.26 -31.22
C ARG A 243 -43.20 26.89 -32.28
N PRO A 244 -42.85 27.02 -33.59
CA PRO A 244 -42.17 25.99 -34.40
C PRO A 244 -41.25 26.46 -35.58
N GLN A 245 -40.70 25.45 -36.29
CA GLN A 245 -40.35 25.37 -37.74
C GLN A 245 -38.95 25.76 -38.28
N ASP A 246 -38.33 24.73 -38.90
CA ASP A 246 -37.54 24.64 -40.15
C ASP A 246 -36.03 24.97 -40.31
N ASP A 247 -35.46 24.13 -41.21
CA ASP A 247 -34.27 24.21 -42.08
C ASP A 247 -32.83 23.83 -41.64
N GLN A 248 -32.41 22.72 -42.27
CA GLN A 248 -31.18 22.38 -43.02
C GLN A 248 -29.82 23.14 -42.83
N ASP A 249 -28.77 22.31 -42.79
CA ASP A 249 -27.35 22.49 -43.21
C ASP A 249 -26.43 23.50 -42.50
N VAL A 250 -25.42 23.00 -41.77
CA VAL A 250 -24.01 23.48 -41.74
C VAL A 250 -23.08 22.37 -41.15
N PRO A 251 -21.82 22.22 -41.63
CA PRO A 251 -21.08 20.95 -41.68
C PRO A 251 -20.26 20.58 -40.45
N CYS A 252 -19.88 19.29 -40.43
CA CYS A 252 -18.85 18.63 -39.62
C CYS A 252 -17.65 19.53 -39.27
N ALA A 253 -17.58 20.00 -38.03
CA ALA A 253 -16.35 20.51 -37.44
C ALA A 253 -16.21 20.03 -35.99
N LEU A 254 -15.45 18.95 -35.85
CA LEU A 254 -14.43 18.78 -34.81
C LEU A 254 -14.88 19.03 -33.35
N HIS A 255 -15.78 18.17 -32.84
CA HIS A 255 -15.88 17.99 -31.39
C HIS A 255 -15.45 16.58 -31.03
N HIS A 256 -14.28 16.49 -30.39
CA HIS A 256 -13.82 15.37 -29.58
C HIS A 256 -14.73 15.20 -28.33
N HIS A 257 -16.05 15.27 -28.50
CA HIS A 257 -17.00 14.73 -27.54
C HIS A 257 -17.28 13.32 -28.01
N ALA A 258 -16.55 12.39 -27.42
CA ALA A 258 -17.14 11.09 -27.25
C ALA A 258 -18.50 11.35 -26.49
N PRO A 259 -19.62 10.63 -26.73
CA PRO A 259 -20.86 10.60 -25.91
C PRO A 259 -20.85 9.88 -24.52
N LEU A 260 -21.27 10.54 -23.44
CA LEU A 260 -21.50 10.04 -22.06
C LEU A 260 -21.61 8.50 -21.77
N PRO A 261 -22.26 7.64 -22.58
CA PRO A 261 -22.26 6.18 -22.42
C PRO A 261 -20.90 5.45 -22.22
N TYR A 262 -19.78 5.85 -22.82
CA TYR A 262 -18.50 5.15 -22.54
C TYR A 262 -17.79 5.64 -21.26
N MET A 263 -18.15 6.81 -20.73
CA MET A 263 -17.71 7.24 -19.39
C MET A 263 -18.43 6.44 -18.29
N LEU A 264 -19.72 6.13 -18.51
CA LEU A 264 -20.44 5.17 -17.69
C LEU A 264 -19.81 3.77 -17.80
N GLY A 265 -19.38 3.34 -18.99
CA GLY A 265 -18.59 2.11 -19.17
C GLY A 265 -17.24 2.10 -18.41
N ALA A 266 -16.60 3.25 -18.22
CA ALA A 266 -15.36 3.39 -17.46
C ALA A 266 -15.59 3.37 -15.93
N ILE A 267 -16.75 3.84 -15.46
CA ILE A 267 -17.19 3.73 -14.06
C ILE A 267 -17.61 2.29 -13.73
N PHE A 268 -18.23 1.58 -14.68
CA PHE A 268 -18.64 0.17 -14.54
C PHE A 268 -17.51 -0.86 -14.78
N CYS A 269 -16.27 -0.42 -14.97
CA CYS A 269 -15.07 -1.28 -15.00
C CYS A 269 -14.44 -1.52 -13.61
N LEU A 270 -15.20 -1.32 -12.53
CA LEU A 270 -14.90 -1.72 -11.15
C LEU A 270 -15.40 -3.14 -10.85
#